data_AF-A0A8D8RI74-F1
#
_entry.id   AF-A0A8D8RI74-F1
#
_cell.length_a   1.000
_cell.length_b   1.000
_cell.length_c   1.000
_cell.angle_alpha   90.00
_cell.angle_beta   90.00
_cell.angle_gamma   90.00
#
_symmetry.space_group_name_H-M   'P 1'
#
loop_
_entity.id
_entity.type
_entity.pdbx_description
1 polymer ?
#
loop_
_entity_poly.entity_id
_entity_poly.type
_entity_poly.pdbx_seq_one_letter_code
_entity_poly.pdbx_strand_id
1 'polypeptide(L)'
;RRSSDLAPSELPTPSPSSQPPPTLPQYLPLWLRDPSLCVENGKSPISMLNELKPGLQYEHSEAGVCLFSKVMQFKTKVIVDGVEFEGIGKSKREAKTNVSCSALIYLYSKHSPIPDVVVDSNNTPDIRQFLSSISTLSVEKSNFIAQAVHDKLAELSALDTSIVHEQSFKVFAGLVLVRNEDFHSCQVIAISSGTKFIKGTEMNLRGFCVNDSHAEIICRRAFLFYVYRDLTRFLAGNRSQDIIVERDPCGRGLRLKDEYSVHLYINTPPCGDARVS
;
A
#
# COMPACT_ATOMS: atom_id res chain seq x y z
N ARG A 1 -62.67 45.23 -41.73
CA ARG A 1 -61.43 45.09 -42.52
C ARG A 1 -60.28 45.34 -41.55
N ARG A 2 -59.58 44.29 -41.10
CA ARG A 2 -58.13 43.99 -41.39
C ARG A 2 -57.29 45.26 -41.27
N SER A 3 -56.30 45.40 -40.40
CA SER A 3 -55.06 44.61 -40.17
C SER A 3 -54.18 45.55 -39.30
N SER A 4 -53.14 45.21 -38.56
CA SER A 4 -52.26 44.04 -38.41
C SER A 4 -51.31 44.35 -37.24
N ASP A 5 -51.08 43.36 -36.40
CA ASP A 5 -50.05 43.32 -35.37
C ASP A 5 -48.63 43.43 -35.95
N LEU A 6 -47.73 44.10 -35.23
CA LEU A 6 -46.28 44.10 -35.45
C LEU A 6 -45.61 43.47 -34.24
N ALA A 7 -45.16 42.22 -34.39
CA ALA A 7 -44.29 41.54 -33.44
C ALA A 7 -42.81 41.92 -33.71
N PRO A 8 -41.95 42.02 -32.68
CA PRO A 8 -40.53 42.19 -32.86
C PRO A 8 -39.82 40.87 -33.19
N SER A 9 -38.81 40.95 -34.05
CA SER A 9 -38.00 39.86 -34.63
C SER A 9 -37.18 39.08 -33.59
N GLU A 10 -37.31 37.75 -33.58
CA GLU A 10 -36.42 36.82 -32.87
C GLU A 10 -35.09 36.63 -33.64
N LEU A 11 -33.96 36.68 -32.92
CA LEU A 11 -32.65 36.25 -33.42
C LEU A 11 -32.54 34.71 -33.40
N PRO A 12 -31.76 34.09 -34.31
CA PRO A 12 -31.63 32.64 -34.34
C PRO A 12 -30.74 32.11 -33.20
N THR A 13 -31.21 31.07 -32.53
CA THR A 13 -30.46 30.30 -31.53
C THR A 13 -29.38 29.43 -32.20
N PRO A 14 -28.17 29.33 -31.65
CA PRO A 14 -27.16 28.41 -32.17
C PRO A 14 -27.45 26.97 -31.74
N SER A 15 -27.29 26.05 -32.68
CA SER A 15 -27.34 24.59 -32.49
C SER A 15 -26.28 24.08 -31.50
N PRO A 16 -26.53 23.00 -30.74
CA PRO A 16 -25.55 22.45 -29.81
C PRO A 16 -24.37 21.84 -30.57
N SER A 17 -23.18 22.43 -30.40
CA SER A 17 -21.91 21.90 -30.90
C SER A 17 -21.54 20.62 -30.16
N SER A 18 -21.15 19.61 -30.92
CA SER A 18 -20.52 18.37 -30.45
C SER A 18 -19.22 18.70 -29.71
N GLN A 19 -19.18 18.50 -28.39
CA GLN A 19 -17.94 18.55 -27.63
C GLN A 19 -17.01 17.41 -28.09
N PRO A 20 -15.70 17.66 -28.27
CA PRO A 20 -14.73 16.59 -28.51
C PRO A 20 -14.66 15.67 -27.30
N PRO A 21 -14.37 14.37 -27.49
CA PRO A 21 -14.24 13.43 -26.38
C PRO A 21 -13.18 13.91 -25.40
N PRO A 22 -13.37 13.71 -24.08
CA PRO A 22 -12.40 14.13 -23.07
C PRO A 22 -11.07 13.45 -23.33
N THR A 23 -10.05 14.23 -23.69
CA THR A 23 -8.68 13.75 -23.85
C THR A 23 -8.02 13.59 -22.49
N LEU A 24 -7.35 12.46 -22.27
CA LEU A 24 -6.58 12.20 -21.05
C LEU A 24 -5.54 13.31 -20.82
N PRO A 25 -5.40 13.83 -19.58
CA PRO A 25 -4.37 14.81 -19.28
C PRO A 25 -2.98 14.23 -19.50
N GLN A 26 -2.05 15.04 -20.02
CA GLN A 26 -0.67 14.65 -20.39
C GLN A 26 0.21 14.28 -19.19
N TYR A 27 -0.24 14.55 -17.97
CA TYR A 27 0.49 14.32 -16.73
C TYR A 27 -0.25 13.30 -15.86
N LEU A 28 0.50 12.37 -15.23
CA LEU A 28 -0.04 11.53 -14.17
C LEU A 28 -0.54 12.46 -13.06
N PRO A 29 -1.85 12.46 -12.78
CA PRO A 29 -2.40 13.42 -11.83
C PRO A 29 -1.93 13.08 -10.40
N LEU A 30 -1.67 14.11 -9.59
CA LEU A 30 -1.05 13.99 -8.25
C LEU A 30 -1.79 13.01 -7.31
N TRP A 31 -3.10 12.83 -7.50
CA TRP A 31 -3.92 11.87 -6.76
C TRP A 31 -3.58 10.40 -7.04
N LEU A 32 -2.79 10.11 -8.07
CA LEU A 32 -2.30 8.76 -8.33
C LEU A 32 -1.30 8.28 -7.27
N ARG A 33 -0.63 9.22 -6.59
CA ARG A 33 0.34 8.95 -5.52
C ARG A 33 -0.32 8.82 -4.15
N ASP A 34 -1.48 9.44 -3.98
CA ASP A 34 -2.28 9.40 -2.76
C ASP A 34 -3.78 9.43 -3.11
N PRO A 35 -4.51 8.32 -2.90
CA PRO A 35 -5.95 8.26 -3.14
C PRO A 35 -6.76 9.30 -2.35
N SER A 36 -6.23 9.86 -1.26
CA SER A 36 -6.87 10.93 -0.49
C SER A 36 -6.81 12.30 -1.20
N LEU A 37 -5.85 12.51 -2.10
CA LEU A 37 -5.73 13.71 -2.94
C LEU A 37 -6.69 13.71 -4.13
N CYS A 38 -7.46 12.64 -4.38
CA CYS A 38 -8.54 12.62 -5.39
C CYS A 38 -9.59 13.73 -5.15
N VAL A 39 -9.58 14.33 -3.96
CA VAL A 39 -10.44 15.43 -3.56
C VAL A 39 -10.05 16.76 -4.23
N GLU A 40 -8.82 16.94 -4.74
CA GLU A 40 -8.37 18.22 -5.32
C GLU A 40 -9.16 18.67 -6.56
N ASN A 41 -9.75 17.74 -7.33
CA ASN A 41 -10.64 18.05 -8.46
C ASN A 41 -12.12 17.71 -8.21
N GLY A 42 -12.50 17.33 -6.98
CA GLY A 42 -13.87 16.99 -6.60
C GLY A 42 -14.48 15.73 -7.26
N LYS A 43 -13.75 15.03 -8.13
CA LYS A 43 -14.23 13.84 -8.84
C LYS A 43 -13.68 12.55 -8.22
N SER A 44 -14.56 11.61 -7.91
CA SER A 44 -14.18 10.28 -7.42
C SER A 44 -13.44 9.47 -8.51
N PRO A 45 -12.48 8.58 -8.14
CA PRO A 45 -11.85 7.64 -9.07
C PRO A 45 -12.85 6.83 -9.90
N ILE A 46 -13.99 6.48 -9.30
CA ILE A 46 -15.07 5.77 -9.96
C ILE A 46 -15.67 6.63 -11.10
N SER A 47 -15.86 7.93 -10.86
CA SER A 47 -16.40 8.86 -11.86
C SER A 47 -15.42 9.01 -13.02
N MET A 48 -14.14 9.19 -12.71
CA MET A 48 -13.12 9.37 -13.73
C MET A 48 -12.97 8.14 -14.63
N LEU A 49 -13.01 6.94 -14.05
CA LEU A 49 -12.93 5.71 -14.82
C LEU A 49 -14.15 5.54 -15.75
N ASN A 50 -15.35 5.87 -15.28
CA ASN A 50 -16.57 5.81 -16.10
C ASN A 50 -16.62 6.90 -17.18
N GLU A 51 -16.00 8.07 -16.95
CA GLU A 51 -15.83 9.11 -17.97
C GLU A 51 -14.89 8.65 -19.09
N LEU A 52 -13.80 7.95 -18.74
CA LEU A 52 -12.82 7.44 -19.72
C LEU A 52 -13.32 6.22 -20.50
N LYS A 53 -14.07 5.33 -19.84
CA LYS A 53 -14.62 4.11 -20.42
C LYS A 53 -16.08 3.97 -19.99
N PRO A 54 -17.02 4.59 -20.74
CA PRO A 54 -18.44 4.44 -20.43
C PRO A 54 -18.89 3.00 -20.66
N GLY A 55 -19.78 2.49 -19.80
CA GLY A 55 -20.38 1.16 -19.92
C GLY A 55 -19.64 0.02 -19.18
N LEU A 56 -18.68 0.34 -18.31
CA LEU A 56 -18.00 -0.66 -17.48
C LEU A 56 -18.96 -1.39 -16.53
N GLN A 57 -18.83 -2.71 -16.46
CA GLN A 57 -19.56 -3.54 -15.51
C GLN A 57 -18.67 -3.88 -14.31
N TYR A 58 -19.21 -3.64 -13.12
CA TYR A 58 -18.56 -3.94 -11.86
C TYR A 58 -19.22 -5.17 -11.26
N GLU A 59 -18.45 -6.21 -11.01
CA GLU A 59 -18.90 -7.39 -10.30
C GLU A 59 -18.58 -7.21 -8.81
N HIS A 60 -19.59 -7.36 -7.96
CA HIS A 60 -19.44 -7.19 -6.51
C HIS A 60 -19.63 -8.55 -5.82
N SER A 61 -18.65 -8.94 -5.02
CA SER A 61 -18.69 -10.14 -4.17
C SER A 61 -18.41 -9.78 -2.73
N GLU A 62 -19.00 -10.54 -1.81
CA GLU A 62 -18.63 -10.47 -0.40
C GLU A 62 -17.36 -11.28 -0.21
N ALA A 63 -16.30 -10.63 0.27
CA ALA A 63 -15.01 -11.29 0.53
C ALA A 63 -14.97 -11.94 1.93
N GLY A 64 -16.12 -12.01 2.60
CA GLY A 64 -16.25 -12.44 3.98
C GLY A 64 -15.90 -11.34 4.97
N VAL A 65 -15.83 -11.71 6.25
CA VAL A 65 -15.45 -10.80 7.33
C VAL A 65 -13.94 -10.82 7.46
N CYS A 66 -13.31 -9.65 7.44
CA CYS A 66 -11.91 -9.55 7.85
C CYS A 66 -11.83 -9.97 9.31
N LEU A 67 -11.19 -11.12 9.56
CA LEU A 67 -11.10 -11.73 10.89
C LEU A 67 -10.62 -10.73 11.95
N PHE A 68 -9.71 -9.82 11.57
CA PHE A 68 -9.05 -8.88 12.47
C PHE A 68 -9.83 -7.60 12.76
N SER A 69 -10.41 -6.96 11.74
CA SER A 69 -11.20 -5.75 11.96
C SER A 69 -12.65 -6.07 12.36
N LYS A 70 -13.07 -7.33 12.21
CA LYS A 70 -14.48 -7.77 12.32
C LYS A 70 -15.40 -6.95 11.40
N VAL A 71 -14.84 -6.40 10.33
CA VAL A 71 -15.58 -5.62 9.34
C VAL A 71 -15.75 -6.47 8.10
N MET A 72 -16.98 -6.50 7.58
CA MET A 72 -17.29 -7.13 6.30
C MET A 72 -16.42 -6.51 5.21
N GLN A 73 -15.71 -7.36 4.47
CA GLN A 73 -14.98 -6.94 3.30
C GLN A 73 -15.81 -7.19 2.05
N PHE A 74 -15.78 -6.22 1.15
CA PHE A 74 -16.39 -6.31 -0.16
C PHE A 74 -15.26 -6.35 -1.18
N LYS A 75 -15.38 -7.26 -2.13
CA LYS A 75 -14.51 -7.38 -3.29
C LYS A 75 -15.27 -6.88 -4.50
N THR A 76 -14.62 -6.06 -5.31
CA THR A 76 -15.16 -5.57 -6.58
C THR A 76 -14.17 -5.87 -7.69
N LYS A 77 -14.68 -6.42 -8.79
CA LYS A 77 -13.91 -6.71 -9.99
C LYS A 77 -14.42 -5.89 -11.17
N VAL A 78 -13.53 -5.50 -12.06
CA VAL A 78 -13.86 -4.80 -13.31
C VAL A 78 -12.88 -5.21 -14.39
N ILE A 79 -13.35 -5.35 -15.62
CA ILE A 79 -12.49 -5.64 -16.78
C ILE A 79 -12.36 -4.35 -17.59
N VAL A 80 -11.12 -3.88 -17.77
CA VAL A 80 -10.80 -2.68 -18.54
C VAL A 80 -9.78 -3.06 -19.61
N ASP A 81 -10.13 -2.85 -20.88
CA ASP A 81 -9.29 -3.17 -22.05
C ASP A 81 -8.76 -4.62 -22.06
N GLY A 82 -9.62 -5.56 -21.62
CA GLY A 82 -9.30 -6.99 -21.56
C GLY A 82 -8.50 -7.42 -20.32
N VAL A 83 -8.16 -6.50 -19.42
CA VAL A 83 -7.46 -6.79 -18.15
C VAL A 83 -8.44 -6.75 -16.99
N GLU A 84 -8.44 -7.80 -16.17
CA GLU A 84 -9.23 -7.87 -14.95
C GLU A 84 -8.50 -7.17 -13.80
N PHE A 85 -9.21 -6.26 -13.13
CA PHE A 85 -8.75 -5.60 -11.91
C PHE A 85 -9.64 -6.00 -10.75
N GLU A 86 -9.03 -6.15 -9.58
CA GLU A 86 -9.71 -6.46 -8.32
C GLU A 86 -9.39 -5.40 -7.27
N GLY A 87 -10.42 -4.97 -6.52
CA GLY A 87 -10.27 -4.08 -5.38
C GLY A 87 -11.08 -4.57 -4.18
N ILE A 88 -10.47 -4.54 -3.01
CA ILE A 88 -11.08 -4.93 -1.73
C ILE A 88 -11.26 -3.68 -0.87
N GLY A 89 -12.36 -3.59 -0.13
CA GLY A 89 -12.62 -2.49 0.80
C GLY A 89 -13.60 -2.87 1.91
N LYS A 90 -13.69 -2.03 2.95
CA LYS A 90 -14.62 -2.21 4.09
C LYS A 90 -16.07 -1.90 3.72
N SER A 91 -16.29 -1.32 2.55
CA SER A 91 -17.61 -1.06 1.96
C SER A 91 -17.58 -1.32 0.46
N LYS A 92 -18.76 -1.58 -0.14
CA LYS A 92 -18.89 -1.70 -1.61
C LYS A 92 -18.35 -0.46 -2.34
N ARG A 93 -18.53 0.73 -1.75
CA ARG A 93 -18.01 1.99 -2.30
C ARG A 93 -16.49 2.03 -2.29
N GLU A 94 -15.86 1.66 -1.17
CA GLU A 94 -14.39 1.63 -1.04
C GLU A 94 -13.76 0.59 -1.96
N ALA A 95 -14.33 -0.62 -2.03
CA ALA A 95 -13.89 -1.66 -2.96
C ALA A 95 -13.94 -1.18 -4.42
N LYS A 96 -15.03 -0.47 -4.78
CA LYS A 96 -15.21 0.14 -6.10
C LYS A 96 -14.23 1.29 -6.36
N THR A 97 -13.91 2.09 -5.35
CA THR A 97 -12.88 3.13 -5.46
C THR A 97 -11.51 2.50 -5.70
N ASN A 98 -11.13 1.49 -4.91
CA ASN A 98 -9.83 0.84 -5.01
C ASN A 98 -9.62 0.16 -6.36
N VAL A 99 -10.62 -0.59 -6.85
CA VAL A 99 -10.53 -1.20 -8.18
C VAL A 99 -10.45 -0.13 -9.29
N SER A 100 -11.17 0.98 -9.12
CA SER A 100 -11.14 2.07 -10.10
C SER A 100 -9.79 2.78 -10.12
N CYS A 101 -9.16 2.97 -8.95
CA CYS A 101 -7.80 3.49 -8.86
C CYS A 101 -6.80 2.60 -9.61
N SER A 102 -6.81 1.29 -9.35
CA SER A 102 -5.91 0.34 -10.02
C SER A 102 -6.08 0.36 -11.54
N ALA A 103 -7.33 0.36 -12.03
CA ALA A 103 -7.62 0.45 -13.46
C ALA A 103 -7.19 1.79 -14.08
N LEU A 104 -7.37 2.90 -13.37
CA LEU A 104 -6.90 4.22 -13.83
C LEU A 104 -5.37 4.27 -13.92
N ILE A 105 -4.65 3.75 -12.92
CA ILE A 105 -3.18 3.65 -12.96
C ILE A 105 -2.74 2.91 -14.22
N TYR A 106 -3.38 1.79 -14.54
CA TYR A 106 -3.11 1.03 -15.76
C TYR A 106 -3.37 1.83 -17.04
N LEU A 107 -4.50 2.53 -17.12
CA LEU A 107 -4.84 3.34 -18.29
C LEU A 107 -3.85 4.50 -18.49
N TYR A 108 -3.49 5.22 -17.43
CA TYR A 108 -2.54 6.33 -17.51
C TYR A 108 -1.11 5.85 -17.83
N SER A 109 -0.66 4.74 -17.24
CA SER A 109 0.67 4.17 -17.51
C SER A 109 0.84 3.66 -18.95
N LYS A 110 -0.26 3.31 -19.64
CA LYS A 110 -0.24 3.00 -21.08
C LYS A 110 -0.13 4.23 -22.00
N HIS A 111 -0.52 5.41 -21.53
CA HIS A 111 -0.67 6.60 -22.39
C HIS A 111 0.38 7.70 -22.17
N SER A 112 1.19 7.66 -21.10
CA SER A 112 2.30 8.59 -20.90
C SER A 112 3.63 7.87 -20.65
N PRO A 113 4.70 8.14 -21.42
CA PRO A 113 6.06 7.99 -20.89
C PRO A 113 6.23 9.01 -19.75
N ILE A 114 6.75 8.55 -18.62
CA ILE A 114 6.98 9.36 -17.41
C ILE A 114 7.79 10.60 -17.79
N PRO A 115 7.29 11.85 -17.59
CA PRO A 115 8.12 13.03 -17.77
C PRO A 115 9.11 13.15 -16.62
N ASP A 116 10.38 13.39 -16.94
CA ASP A 116 11.41 13.73 -15.96
C ASP A 116 10.94 14.90 -15.07
N VAL A 117 10.90 14.67 -13.77
CA VAL A 117 10.56 15.70 -12.78
C VAL A 117 11.64 16.79 -12.83
N VAL A 118 11.28 17.97 -13.31
CA VAL A 118 12.09 19.19 -13.14
C VAL A 118 12.00 19.58 -11.66
N VAL A 119 13.00 19.16 -10.87
CA VAL A 119 13.17 19.61 -9.47
C VAL A 119 14.15 20.78 -9.48
N ASP A 120 13.72 21.91 -8.92
CA ASP A 120 14.51 23.13 -8.70
C ASP A 120 15.89 22.81 -8.09
N SER A 121 16.93 23.37 -8.69
CA SER A 121 18.32 22.91 -8.59
C SER A 121 19.08 23.32 -7.33
N ASN A 122 18.44 23.85 -6.29
CA ASN A 122 19.17 24.61 -5.26
C ASN A 122 19.19 24.08 -3.82
N ASN A 123 18.64 22.89 -3.51
CA ASN A 123 19.07 22.19 -2.28
C ASN A 123 18.60 20.74 -2.21
N THR A 124 19.46 19.88 -1.65
CA THR A 124 19.24 18.47 -1.22
C THR A 124 19.41 17.34 -2.27
N PRO A 125 20.67 16.92 -2.53
CA PRO A 125 20.95 15.62 -3.18
C PRO A 125 20.42 14.40 -2.38
N ASP A 126 20.15 14.57 -1.08
CA ASP A 126 19.70 13.51 -0.16
C ASP A 126 18.25 13.07 -0.42
N ILE A 127 17.37 14.02 -0.77
CA ILE A 127 15.95 13.73 -1.03
C ILE A 127 15.78 12.92 -2.33
N ARG A 128 16.57 13.18 -3.38
CA ARG A 128 16.50 12.39 -4.62
C ARG A 128 16.96 10.95 -4.40
N GLN A 129 18.02 10.73 -3.63
CA GLN A 129 18.50 9.39 -3.31
C GLN A 129 17.50 8.63 -2.43
N PHE A 130 16.93 9.29 -1.43
CA PHE A 130 15.87 8.76 -0.57
C PHE A 130 14.56 8.48 -1.33
N LEU A 131 14.11 9.38 -2.20
CA LEU A 131 12.92 9.18 -3.03
C LEU A 131 13.13 8.10 -4.10
N SER A 132 14.33 7.98 -4.65
CA SER A 132 14.67 6.89 -5.57
C SER A 132 14.60 5.53 -4.86
N SER A 133 15.03 5.46 -3.60
CA SER A 133 14.97 4.25 -2.76
C SER A 133 13.59 3.98 -2.14
N ILE A 134 12.71 4.98 -2.01
CA ILE A 134 11.28 4.77 -1.73
C ILE A 134 10.54 4.32 -3.01
N SER A 135 10.96 4.80 -4.18
CA SER A 135 10.34 4.48 -5.48
C SER A 135 10.67 3.10 -6.03
N THR A 136 11.59 2.35 -5.41
CA THR A 136 12.03 1.03 -5.92
C THR A 136 11.07 -0.11 -5.60
N LEU A 137 10.20 0.05 -4.60
CA LEU A 137 9.18 -0.94 -4.29
C LEU A 137 7.90 -0.58 -5.06
N SER A 138 7.67 -1.26 -6.19
CA SER A 138 6.41 -1.09 -6.92
C SER A 138 5.22 -1.40 -6.01
N VAL A 139 4.06 -0.80 -6.33
CA VAL A 139 2.79 -1.11 -5.64
C VAL A 139 2.54 -2.62 -5.63
N GLU A 140 2.90 -3.31 -6.71
CA GLU A 140 2.81 -4.76 -6.82
C GLU A 140 3.68 -5.50 -5.79
N LYS A 141 4.96 -5.14 -5.65
CA LYS A 141 5.87 -5.71 -4.63
C LYS A 141 5.34 -5.48 -3.21
N SER A 142 4.81 -4.28 -2.96
CA SER A 142 4.20 -3.92 -1.66
C SER A 142 2.98 -4.79 -1.35
N ASN A 143 2.17 -5.10 -2.35
CA ASN A 143 1.00 -5.97 -2.20
C ASN A 143 1.40 -7.40 -1.83
N PHE A 144 2.46 -7.96 -2.43
CA PHE A 144 2.95 -9.30 -2.05
C PHE A 144 3.41 -9.36 -0.59
N ILE A 145 4.14 -8.35 -0.13
CA ILE A 145 4.55 -8.25 1.29
C ILE A 145 3.33 -8.19 2.21
N ALA A 146 2.37 -7.32 1.89
CA ALA A 146 1.15 -7.20 2.68
C ALA A 146 0.39 -8.54 2.73
N GLN A 147 0.15 -9.14 1.57
CA GLN A 147 -0.56 -10.41 1.46
C GLN A 147 0.11 -11.51 2.29
N ALA A 148 1.44 -11.67 2.17
CA ALA A 148 2.18 -12.68 2.93
C ALA A 148 2.03 -12.50 4.45
N VAL A 149 2.08 -11.26 4.96
CA VAL A 149 1.89 -10.98 6.39
C VAL A 149 0.45 -11.27 6.84
N HIS A 150 -0.55 -10.89 6.05
CA HIS A 150 -1.96 -11.17 6.34
C HIS A 150 -2.26 -12.68 6.34
N ASP A 151 -1.74 -13.41 5.35
CA ASP A 151 -1.92 -14.87 5.25
C ASP A 151 -1.25 -15.58 6.42
N LYS A 152 -0.02 -15.18 6.77
CA LYS A 152 0.68 -15.79 7.91
C LYS A 152 -0.01 -15.47 9.23
N LEU A 153 -0.57 -14.27 9.39
CA LEU A 153 -1.36 -13.91 10.56
C LEU A 153 -2.67 -14.73 10.63
N ALA A 154 -3.33 -14.96 9.49
CA ALA A 154 -4.53 -15.79 9.41
C ALA A 154 -4.23 -17.26 9.75
N GLU A 155 -3.11 -17.79 9.24
CA GLU A 155 -2.60 -19.12 9.59
C GLU A 155 -2.40 -19.24 11.11
N LEU A 156 -1.62 -18.34 11.72
CA LEU A 156 -1.38 -18.38 13.17
C LEU A 156 -2.66 -18.24 13.99
N SER A 157 -3.61 -17.43 13.53
CA SER A 157 -4.92 -17.28 14.17
C SER A 157 -5.76 -18.57 14.10
N ALA A 158 -5.61 -19.36 13.04
CA ALA A 158 -6.29 -20.65 12.91
C ALA A 158 -5.67 -21.73 13.81
N LEU A 159 -4.35 -21.67 14.07
CA LEU A 159 -3.66 -22.61 14.95
C LEU A 159 -3.91 -22.36 16.44
N ASP A 160 -4.07 -21.10 16.85
CA ASP A 160 -4.24 -20.74 18.26
C ASP A 160 -5.45 -19.82 18.47
N THR A 161 -6.55 -20.42 18.90
CA THR A 161 -7.82 -19.72 19.19
C THR A 161 -7.70 -18.71 20.35
N SER A 162 -6.62 -18.73 21.14
CA SER A 162 -6.38 -17.68 22.15
C SER A 162 -5.99 -16.35 21.51
N ILE A 163 -5.26 -16.38 20.38
CA ILE A 163 -5.02 -15.22 19.51
C ILE A 163 -6.34 -14.71 18.90
N VAL A 164 -7.35 -15.58 18.80
CA VAL A 164 -8.70 -15.27 18.30
C VAL A 164 -9.60 -14.62 19.36
N HIS A 165 -9.38 -14.83 20.65
CA HIS A 165 -10.21 -14.23 21.69
C HIS A 165 -9.96 -12.72 21.89
N GLU A 166 -8.77 -12.22 21.52
CA GLU A 166 -8.41 -10.79 21.63
C GLU A 166 -8.52 -9.99 20.31
N GLN A 167 -9.16 -10.53 19.26
CA GLN A 167 -9.20 -10.00 17.87
C GLN A 167 -9.83 -8.60 17.73
N SER A 168 -9.11 -7.59 18.20
CA SER A 168 -9.18 -6.21 17.75
C SER A 168 -7.77 -5.66 17.79
N PHE A 169 -6.83 -6.34 17.12
CA PHE A 169 -5.50 -5.77 16.91
C PHE A 169 -5.66 -4.52 16.05
N LYS A 170 -5.77 -3.36 16.71
CA LYS A 170 -5.89 -2.07 16.03
C LYS A 170 -4.70 -1.84 15.11
N VAL A 171 -3.51 -2.28 15.54
CA VAL A 171 -2.26 -2.21 14.79
C VAL A 171 -1.51 -3.53 14.90
N PHE A 172 -1.03 -4.03 13.77
CA PHE A 172 -0.10 -5.15 13.66
C PHE A 172 0.98 -4.86 12.63
N ALA A 173 2.11 -5.54 12.78
CA ALA A 173 3.27 -5.41 11.92
C ALA A 173 3.84 -6.79 11.58
N GLY A 174 4.53 -6.87 10.45
CA GLY A 174 5.23 -8.06 10.01
C GLY A 174 6.57 -7.70 9.37
N LEU A 175 7.56 -8.56 9.56
CA LEU A 175 8.84 -8.47 8.86
C LEU A 175 8.94 -9.63 7.88
N VAL A 176 9.25 -9.27 6.64
CA VAL A 176 9.34 -10.19 5.51
C VAL A 176 10.76 -10.19 4.97
N LEU A 177 11.33 -11.38 4.82
CA LEU A 177 12.62 -11.62 4.19
C LEU A 177 12.38 -12.01 2.73
N VAL A 178 12.95 -11.24 1.81
CA VAL A 178 12.89 -11.48 0.37
C VAL A 178 14.27 -11.90 -0.10
N ARG A 179 14.35 -12.94 -0.94
CA ARG A 179 15.60 -13.44 -1.51
C ARG A 179 15.60 -13.19 -3.02
N ASN A 180 16.69 -12.66 -3.57
CA ASN A 180 16.87 -12.37 -4.99
C ASN A 180 15.71 -11.57 -5.62
N GLU A 181 15.14 -10.62 -4.86
CA GLU A 181 13.97 -9.85 -5.28
C GLU A 181 12.73 -10.69 -5.67
N ASP A 182 12.64 -11.94 -5.20
CA ASP A 182 11.45 -12.78 -5.39
C ASP A 182 10.42 -12.54 -4.29
N PHE A 183 9.44 -11.69 -4.60
CA PHE A 183 8.35 -11.33 -3.68
C PHE A 183 7.26 -12.39 -3.61
N HIS A 184 7.17 -13.31 -4.59
CA HIS A 184 6.15 -14.36 -4.60
C HIS A 184 6.44 -15.46 -3.58
N SER A 185 7.73 -15.76 -3.35
CA SER A 185 8.17 -16.75 -2.37
C SER A 185 8.79 -16.11 -1.12
N CYS A 186 8.35 -14.92 -0.76
CA CYS A 186 8.90 -14.21 0.40
C CYS A 186 8.56 -14.91 1.73
N GLN A 187 9.44 -14.77 2.73
CA GLN A 187 9.30 -15.44 4.01
C GLN A 187 8.93 -14.43 5.11
N VAL A 188 7.79 -14.63 5.77
CA VAL A 188 7.45 -13.88 6.98
C VAL A 188 8.28 -14.41 8.15
N ILE A 189 9.15 -13.57 8.71
CA ILE A 189 10.09 -13.94 9.79
C ILE A 189 9.64 -13.48 11.18
N ALA A 190 8.78 -12.47 11.25
CA ALA A 190 8.18 -12.01 12.49
C ALA A 190 6.80 -11.42 12.24
N ILE A 191 5.90 -11.61 13.21
CA ILE A 191 4.59 -10.97 13.30
C ILE A 191 4.42 -10.46 14.73
N SER A 192 3.84 -9.27 14.86
CA SER A 192 3.56 -8.66 16.15
C SER A 192 2.33 -7.77 16.09
N SER A 193 1.76 -7.48 17.25
CA SER A 193 0.65 -6.54 17.43
C SER A 193 0.88 -5.67 18.65
N GLY A 194 0.26 -4.49 18.67
CA GLY A 194 0.25 -3.65 19.86
C GLY A 194 0.22 -2.15 19.55
N THR A 195 -0.29 -1.38 20.51
CA THR A 195 -0.48 0.08 20.41
C THR A 195 -0.22 0.79 21.72
N LYS A 196 0.44 0.12 22.67
CA LYS A 196 0.60 0.61 24.04
C LYS A 196 2.06 0.54 24.43
N PHE A 197 2.41 1.34 25.42
CA PHE A 197 3.72 1.40 26.05
C PHE A 197 3.54 1.25 27.57
N ILE A 198 4.62 0.88 28.26
CA ILE A 198 4.62 0.69 29.70
C ILE A 198 4.36 2.01 30.43
N LYS A 199 3.68 1.95 31.57
CA LYS A 199 3.55 3.14 32.42
C LYS A 199 4.85 3.40 33.16
N GLY A 200 5.12 4.67 33.49
CA GLY A 200 6.35 5.04 34.21
C GLY A 200 6.54 4.32 35.55
N THR A 201 5.43 3.97 36.22
CA THR A 201 5.41 3.23 37.49
C THR A 201 5.79 1.76 37.35
N GLU A 202 5.72 1.20 36.15
CA GLU A 202 6.00 -0.21 35.83
C GLU A 202 7.37 -0.37 35.15
N MET A 203 8.10 0.73 34.93
CA MET A 203 9.46 0.70 34.37
C MET A 203 10.42 -0.02 35.31
N ASN A 204 11.31 -0.82 34.73
CA ASN A 204 12.27 -1.62 35.46
C ASN A 204 13.70 -1.32 35.01
N LEU A 205 14.56 -0.91 35.94
CA LEU A 205 15.97 -0.59 35.68
C LEU A 205 16.83 -1.83 35.35
N ARG A 206 16.30 -3.04 35.57
CA ARG A 206 17.00 -4.31 35.31
C ARG A 206 16.77 -4.87 33.90
N GLY A 207 15.99 -4.18 33.06
CA GLY A 207 15.74 -4.60 31.68
C GLY A 207 14.78 -5.79 31.50
N PHE A 208 13.99 -6.13 32.53
CA PHE A 208 12.98 -7.19 32.45
C PHE A 208 11.65 -6.76 31.81
N CYS A 209 11.47 -5.47 31.57
CA CYS A 209 10.24 -4.90 31.03
C CYS A 209 10.44 -4.40 29.60
N VAL A 210 9.42 -4.55 28.78
CA VAL A 210 9.38 -3.95 27.44
C VAL A 210 8.72 -2.59 27.56
N ASN A 211 9.50 -1.54 27.27
CA ASN A 211 9.02 -0.17 27.45
C ASN A 211 7.99 0.23 26.38
N ASP A 212 8.22 -0.20 25.13
CA ASP A 212 7.37 0.13 24.01
C ASP A 212 6.90 -1.15 23.33
N SER A 213 5.59 -1.35 23.36
CA SER A 213 4.90 -2.51 22.81
C SER A 213 4.06 -2.15 21.59
N HIS A 214 4.43 -1.09 20.86
CA HIS A 214 3.90 -0.86 19.53
C HIS A 214 4.31 -2.00 18.60
N ALA A 215 3.42 -2.37 17.69
CA ALA A 215 3.59 -3.55 16.84
C ALA A 215 4.94 -3.52 16.10
N GLU A 216 5.27 -2.43 15.43
CA GLU A 216 6.51 -2.22 14.68
C GLU A 216 7.76 -2.35 15.56
N ILE A 217 7.67 -1.91 16.82
CA ILE A 217 8.79 -1.95 17.77
C ILE A 217 9.01 -3.38 18.25
N ILE A 218 7.94 -4.10 18.59
CA ILE A 218 8.01 -5.53 18.93
C ILE A 218 8.51 -6.35 17.74
N CYS A 219 8.07 -6.02 16.52
CA CYS A 219 8.50 -6.70 15.30
C CYS A 219 10.02 -6.59 15.12
N ARG A 220 10.57 -5.37 15.29
CA ARG A 220 12.02 -5.14 15.28
C ARG A 220 12.76 -5.92 16.36
N ARG A 221 12.20 -6.04 17.57
CA ARG A 221 12.80 -6.84 18.65
C ARG A 221 12.82 -8.33 18.29
N ALA A 222 11.75 -8.86 17.71
CA ALA A 222 11.68 -10.23 17.22
C ALA A 222 12.72 -10.48 16.11
N PHE A 223 12.93 -9.52 15.23
CA PHE A 223 13.98 -9.60 14.21
C PHE A 223 15.38 -9.73 14.78
N LEU A 224 15.69 -9.05 15.89
CA LEU A 224 16.98 -9.24 16.55
C LEU A 224 17.19 -10.70 16.99
N PHE A 225 16.15 -11.36 17.54
CA PHE A 225 16.24 -12.79 17.88
C PHE A 225 16.50 -13.66 16.65
N TYR A 226 15.84 -13.36 15.53
CA TYR A 226 16.08 -14.04 14.25
C TYR A 226 17.54 -13.89 13.80
N VAL A 227 18.09 -12.67 13.85
CA VAL A 227 19.49 -12.40 13.50
C VAL A 227 20.45 -13.09 14.47
N TYR A 228 20.22 -13.03 15.78
CA TYR A 228 21.08 -13.70 16.77
C TYR A 228 21.10 -15.21 16.62
N ARG A 229 19.96 -15.82 16.27
CA ARG A 229 19.88 -17.24 15.93
C ARG A 229 20.81 -17.58 14.77
N ASP A 230 20.75 -16.81 13.69
CA ASP A 230 21.57 -17.03 12.50
C ASP A 230 23.05 -16.76 12.75
N LEU A 231 23.38 -15.70 13.51
CA LEU A 231 24.75 -15.42 13.96
C LEU A 231 25.33 -16.59 14.75
N THR A 232 24.57 -17.12 15.71
CA THR A 232 24.99 -18.26 16.54
C THR A 232 25.26 -19.49 15.67
N ARG A 233 24.37 -19.79 14.72
CA ARG A 233 24.55 -20.91 13.77
C ARG A 233 25.78 -20.71 12.89
N PHE A 234 25.98 -19.50 12.36
CA PHE A 234 27.13 -19.17 11.52
C PHE A 234 28.46 -19.35 12.26
N LEU A 235 28.54 -18.82 13.49
CA LEU A 235 29.71 -18.91 14.36
C LEU A 235 30.01 -20.35 14.80
N ALA A 236 28.98 -21.19 14.95
CA ALA A 236 29.12 -22.63 15.19
C ALA A 236 29.63 -23.42 13.97
N GLY A 237 29.96 -22.76 12.86
CA GLY A 237 30.49 -23.41 11.67
C GLY A 237 29.43 -23.90 10.69
N ASN A 238 28.13 -23.64 10.94
CA ASN A 238 27.08 -23.99 10.01
C ASN A 238 27.23 -23.16 8.71
N ARG A 239 27.09 -23.83 7.56
CA ARG A 239 27.20 -23.25 6.20
C ARG A 239 25.92 -23.45 5.39
N SER A 240 24.81 -23.73 6.05
CA SER A 240 23.51 -23.87 5.42
C SER A 240 23.11 -22.59 4.67
N GLN A 241 22.42 -22.77 3.55
CA GLN A 241 22.03 -21.67 2.68
C GLN A 241 21.00 -20.75 3.33
N ASP A 242 20.26 -21.22 4.33
CA ASP A 242 19.26 -20.46 5.08
C ASP A 242 19.84 -19.44 6.06
N ILE A 243 21.16 -19.43 6.27
CA ILE A 243 21.82 -18.41 7.10
C ILE A 243 21.91 -17.11 6.30
N ILE A 244 21.34 -16.02 6.83
CA ILE A 244 21.25 -14.75 6.11
C ILE A 244 22.53 -13.89 6.14
N VAL A 245 23.48 -14.23 7.03
CA VAL A 245 24.73 -13.47 7.22
C VAL A 245 25.95 -14.12 6.56
N GLU A 246 26.94 -13.30 6.24
CA GLU A 246 28.25 -13.71 5.74
C GLU A 246 29.37 -12.80 6.28
N ARG A 247 30.63 -13.17 6.04
CA ARG A 247 31.77 -12.31 6.40
C ARG A 247 31.83 -11.11 5.46
N ASP A 248 31.99 -9.92 6.02
CA ASP A 248 32.28 -8.73 5.21
C ASP A 248 33.65 -8.92 4.53
N PRO A 249 33.75 -8.82 3.18
CA PRO A 249 35.02 -8.88 2.47
C PRO A 249 36.07 -7.88 2.96
N CYS A 250 35.63 -6.75 3.51
CA CYS A 250 36.52 -5.74 4.10
C CYS A 250 37.01 -6.11 5.52
N GLY A 251 36.62 -7.25 6.07
CA GLY A 251 37.04 -7.72 7.39
C GLY A 251 36.37 -7.02 8.57
N ARG A 252 35.31 -6.22 8.36
CA ARG A 252 34.60 -5.46 9.41
C ARG A 252 33.61 -6.30 10.25
N GLY A 253 33.72 -7.63 10.19
CA GLY A 253 32.83 -8.55 10.88
C GLY A 253 31.88 -9.26 9.92
N LEU A 254 30.58 -9.22 10.23
CA LEU A 254 29.54 -9.90 9.46
C LEU A 254 28.60 -8.88 8.83
N ARG A 255 28.06 -9.22 7.66
CA ARG A 255 27.05 -8.47 6.94
C ARG A 255 25.89 -9.37 6.53
N LEU A 256 24.74 -8.79 6.20
CA LEU A 256 23.68 -9.50 5.48
C LEU A 256 24.19 -9.85 4.07
N LYS A 257 23.86 -11.04 3.56
CA LYS A 257 24.18 -11.37 2.16
C LYS A 257 23.38 -10.47 1.22
N ASP A 258 24.02 -10.08 0.11
CA ASP A 258 23.47 -9.12 -0.86
C ASP A 258 22.17 -9.62 -1.53
N GLU A 259 21.93 -10.94 -1.53
CA GLU A 259 20.72 -11.56 -2.06
C GLU A 259 19.48 -11.37 -1.16
N TYR A 260 19.62 -10.93 0.09
CA TYR A 260 18.50 -10.76 1.00
C TYR A 260 18.13 -9.29 1.21
N SER A 261 16.83 -9.00 1.16
CA SER A 261 16.25 -7.73 1.57
C SER A 261 15.18 -7.95 2.65
N VAL A 262 15.08 -7.03 3.60
CA VAL A 262 14.14 -7.11 4.74
C VAL A 262 13.13 -5.99 4.62
N HIS A 263 11.84 -6.34 4.64
CA HIS A 263 10.72 -5.43 4.42
C HIS A 263 9.81 -5.41 5.64
N LEU A 264 9.53 -4.21 6.15
CA LEU A 264 8.59 -3.99 7.25
C LEU A 264 7.21 -3.63 6.69
N TYR A 265 6.21 -4.38 7.12
CA TYR A 265 4.80 -4.04 6.91
C TYR A 265 4.18 -3.59 8.23
N ILE A 266 3.36 -2.54 8.17
CA ILE A 266 2.48 -2.11 9.26
C ILE A 266 1.11 -1.85 8.64
N ASN A 267 0.05 -2.37 9.25
CA ASN A 267 -1.31 -2.22 8.72
C ASN A 267 -1.86 -0.79 8.78
N THR A 268 -1.16 0.12 9.47
CA THR A 268 -1.48 1.55 9.57
C THR A 268 -0.17 2.35 9.61
N PRO A 269 -0.17 3.63 9.20
CA PRO A 269 1.00 4.48 9.38
C PRO A 269 1.43 4.54 10.86
N PRO A 270 2.74 4.49 11.16
CA PRO A 270 3.25 4.52 12.52
C PRO A 270 2.85 5.82 13.22
N CYS A 271 2.78 5.81 14.55
CA CYS A 271 2.44 7.02 15.31
C CYS A 271 3.53 8.09 15.20
N GLY A 272 3.15 9.37 15.24
CA GLY A 272 4.05 10.51 15.07
C GLY A 272 3.85 11.20 13.72
N ASP A 273 4.91 11.78 13.16
CA ASP A 273 4.86 12.62 11.95
C ASP A 273 4.22 11.91 10.75
N ALA A 274 4.38 10.58 10.63
CA ALA A 274 3.83 9.79 9.55
C ALA A 274 2.29 9.62 9.57
N ARG A 275 1.62 10.05 10.65
CA ARG A 275 0.15 9.98 10.79
C ARG A 275 -0.55 11.34 10.69
N VAL A 276 0.21 12.43 10.71
CA VAL A 276 -0.33 13.81 10.78
C VAL A 276 -0.45 14.47 9.40
N SER A 277 -0.14 13.74 8.31
CA SER A 277 -0.32 14.20 6.93
C SER A 277 -1.74 14.03 6.42
#